data_AF-A0AAV4U3X9-F1
#
_entry.id   AF-A0AAV4U3X9-F1
#
_cell.length_a   1.000
_cell.length_b   1.000
_cell.length_c   1.000
_cell.angle_alpha   90.00
_cell.angle_beta   90.00
_cell.angle_gamma   90.00
#
_symmetry.space_group_name_H-M   'P 1'
#
loop_
_entity.id
_entity.type
_entity.pdbx_description
1 polymer ?
#
loop_
_entity_poly.entity_id
_entity_poly.type
_entity_poly.pdbx_seq_one_letter_code
_entity_poly.pdbx_strand_id
1 'polypeptide(L)'
;MPDYSETPLKSTDDVNSWLKFFDMPSPLSCLSVFVSSDPGLNLRMEHTHCFSDHGVGGHYHEDTTAECVEYEGYFNIADTLFRIDRPSAVCDFGKD
;
A
#
# COMPACT_ATOMS: atom_id res chain seq x y z
N MET A 1 0.27 -1.54 11.07
CA MET A 1 1.45 -0.83 11.59
C MET A 1 1.39 -0.83 13.12
N PRO A 2 2.50 -1.06 13.83
CA PRO A 2 2.60 -0.84 15.29
C PRO A 2 2.54 0.66 15.66
N ASP A 3 2.68 0.96 16.96
CA ASP A 3 3.01 2.32 17.41
C ASP A 3 4.30 2.84 16.75
N TYR A 4 4.45 4.17 16.71
CA TYR A 4 5.60 4.82 16.09
C TYR A 4 6.93 4.31 16.66
N SER A 5 7.91 4.11 15.77
CA SER A 5 9.25 3.73 16.17
C SER A 5 9.88 4.80 17.09
N GLU A 6 10.52 4.35 18.17
CA GLU A 6 11.27 5.24 19.07
C GLU A 6 12.56 5.77 18.44
N THR A 7 13.04 5.13 17.37
CA THR A 7 14.22 5.54 16.62
C THR A 7 13.90 5.71 15.12
N PRO A 8 14.62 6.59 14.40
CA PRO A 8 14.39 6.78 12.98
C PRO A 8 14.66 5.50 12.18
N LEU A 9 13.69 5.08 11.36
CA LEU A 9 13.84 4.04 10.34
C LEU A 9 14.48 4.70 9.11
N LYS A 10 15.59 4.13 8.61
CA LYS A 10 16.46 4.78 7.61
C LYS A 10 16.56 4.02 6.29
N SER A 11 15.91 2.87 6.20
CA SER A 11 15.96 1.99 5.04
C SER A 11 14.65 1.21 4.88
N THR A 12 14.44 0.60 3.71
CA THR A 12 13.33 -0.34 3.49
C THR A 12 13.39 -1.52 4.46
N ASP A 13 14.59 -2.03 4.76
CA ASP A 13 14.77 -3.14 5.72
C ASP A 13 14.37 -2.74 7.14
N ASP A 14 14.69 -1.51 7.57
CA ASP A 14 14.25 -0.98 8.86
C ASP A 14 12.72 -0.90 8.92
N VAL A 15 12.09 -0.41 7.86
CA VAL A 15 10.62 -0.32 7.74
C VAL A 15 9.99 -1.70 7.79
N ASN A 16 10.49 -2.64 6.99
CA ASN A 16 9.96 -4.01 6.94
C ASN A 16 10.17 -4.75 8.27
N SER A 17 11.29 -4.53 8.95
CA SER A 17 11.52 -5.13 10.28
C SER A 17 10.57 -4.57 11.35
N TRP A 18 10.16 -3.31 11.21
CA TRP A 18 9.19 -2.67 12.10
C TRP A 18 7.74 -3.08 11.78
N LEU A 19 7.41 -3.25 10.50
CA LEU A 19 6.09 -3.69 10.05
C LEU A 19 5.75 -5.11 10.54
N LYS A 20 4.45 -5.43 10.50
CA LYS A 20 3.93 -6.76 10.80
C LYS A 20 3.27 -7.30 9.53
N PHE A 21 3.82 -8.40 9.02
CA PHE A 21 3.35 -9.08 7.82
C PHE A 21 2.48 -10.27 8.19
N PHE A 22 1.46 -10.53 7.38
CA PHE A 22 0.47 -11.57 7.62
C PHE A 22 0.02 -12.17 6.31
N ASP A 23 -0.13 -13.49 6.28
CA ASP A 23 -0.92 -14.17 5.27
C ASP A 23 -2.40 -14.09 5.66
N MET A 24 -3.23 -13.48 4.81
CA MET A 24 -4.65 -13.27 5.06
C MET A 24 -5.50 -14.05 4.05
N PRO A 25 -6.52 -14.82 4.51
CA PRO A 25 -7.35 -15.60 3.61
C PRO A 25 -8.35 -14.74 2.84
N SER A 26 -8.74 -15.20 1.65
CA SER A 26 -9.89 -14.67 0.91
C SER A 26 -11.22 -15.02 1.60
N PRO A 27 -12.32 -14.32 1.30
CA PRO A 27 -12.43 -13.15 0.42
C PRO A 27 -11.93 -11.86 1.08
N LEU A 28 -11.34 -10.97 0.29
CA LEU A 28 -10.93 -9.62 0.69
C LEU A 28 -11.61 -8.58 -0.21
N SER A 29 -12.17 -7.53 0.38
CA SER A 29 -12.59 -6.32 -0.35
C SER A 29 -11.43 -5.34 -0.33
N CYS A 30 -10.89 -5.01 -1.50
CA CYS A 30 -9.71 -4.17 -1.63
C CYS A 30 -10.03 -2.83 -2.30
N LEU A 31 -9.39 -1.78 -1.79
CA LEU A 31 -9.49 -0.41 -2.27
C LEU A 31 -8.11 0.00 -2.79
N SER A 32 -8.00 0.13 -4.11
CA SER A 32 -6.73 0.40 -4.79
C SER A 32 -6.73 1.79 -5.41
N VAL A 33 -5.59 2.48 -5.28
CA VAL A 33 -5.27 3.68 -6.04
C VAL A 33 -3.90 3.46 -6.68
N PHE A 34 -3.82 3.68 -7.99
CA PHE A 34 -2.56 3.59 -8.72
C PHE A 34 -2.51 4.60 -9.88
N VAL A 35 -1.31 5.01 -10.22
CA VAL A 35 -1.03 5.99 -11.29
C VAL A 35 0.07 5.44 -12.18
N SER A 36 -0.06 5.58 -13.50
CA SER A 36 0.91 5.01 -14.45
C SER A 36 2.25 5.74 -14.51
N SER A 37 2.30 7.03 -14.13
CA SER A 37 3.52 7.84 -14.12
C SER A 37 3.41 9.00 -13.14
N ASP A 38 4.49 9.31 -12.43
CA ASP A 38 4.60 10.51 -11.57
C ASP A 38 5.07 11.71 -12.40
N PRO A 39 4.26 12.79 -12.54
CA PRO A 39 4.64 14.01 -13.24
C PRO A 39 5.58 14.93 -12.43
N GLY A 40 6.25 14.42 -11.38
CA GLY A 40 7.16 15.18 -10.51
C GLY A 40 6.49 15.69 -9.22
N LEU A 41 5.41 15.04 -8.79
CA LEU A 41 4.62 15.37 -7.60
C LEU A 41 4.98 14.52 -6.37
N ASN A 42 5.96 13.62 -6.48
CA ASN A 42 6.35 12.68 -5.43
C ASN A 42 5.14 11.88 -4.95
N LEU A 43 4.54 11.15 -5.90
CA LEU A 43 3.36 10.33 -5.72
C LEU A 43 3.74 8.95 -5.15
N ARG A 44 2.79 8.37 -4.43
CA ARG A 44 2.77 6.92 -4.19
C ARG A 44 2.13 6.29 -5.43
N MET A 45 2.91 5.51 -6.17
CA MET A 45 2.51 5.00 -7.48
C MET A 45 1.39 3.97 -7.38
N GLU A 46 1.44 3.13 -6.35
CA GLU A 46 0.50 2.05 -6.10
C GLU A 46 0.25 1.96 -4.59
N HIS A 47 -1.01 1.87 -4.20
CA HIS A 47 -1.39 1.71 -2.80
C HIS A 47 -2.75 1.02 -2.70
N THR A 48 -2.74 -0.20 -2.16
CA THR A 48 -3.95 -1.01 -1.97
C THR A 48 -4.11 -1.39 -0.49
N HIS A 49 -5.27 -1.12 0.07
CA HIS A 49 -5.66 -1.62 1.40
C HIS A 49 -6.90 -2.50 1.26
N CYS A 50 -6.96 -3.57 2.07
CA CYS A 50 -8.07 -4.52 2.06
C CYS A 50 -8.74 -4.63 3.43
N PHE A 51 -9.99 -5.09 3.43
CA PHE A 51 -10.77 -5.43 4.62
C PHE A 51 -11.68 -6.64 4.34
N SER A 52 -12.23 -7.25 5.39
CA SER A 52 -13.18 -8.35 5.29
C SER A 52 -14.24 -8.31 6.39
N ASP A 53 -15.29 -9.11 6.24
CA ASP A 53 -16.30 -9.38 7.26
C ASP A 53 -15.85 -10.44 8.29
N HIS A 54 -14.74 -11.13 8.03
CA HIS A 54 -14.13 -12.13 8.91
C HIS A 54 -12.94 -11.59 9.71
N GLY A 55 -12.77 -10.27 9.76
CA GLY A 55 -11.90 -9.59 10.73
C GLY A 55 -10.43 -9.51 10.33
N VAL A 56 -10.10 -9.66 9.05
CA VAL A 56 -8.75 -9.42 8.53
C VAL A 56 -8.74 -8.22 7.58
N GLY A 57 -7.60 -7.56 7.47
CA GLY A 57 -7.43 -6.39 6.64
C GLY A 57 -6.12 -5.68 6.91
N GLY A 58 -5.69 -4.83 5.98
CA GLY A 58 -4.40 -4.17 6.07
C GLY A 58 -3.88 -3.68 4.72
N HIS A 59 -2.58 -3.43 4.67
CA HIS A 59 -1.86 -3.11 3.45
C HIS A 59 -1.64 -4.38 2.63
N TYR A 60 -1.98 -4.34 1.34
CA TYR A 60 -1.76 -5.46 0.43
C TYR A 60 -0.38 -5.37 -0.21
N HIS A 61 0.38 -6.48 -0.16
CA HIS A 61 1.69 -6.60 -0.83
C HIS A 61 1.58 -7.49 -2.07
N GLU A 62 1.19 -8.75 -1.90
CA GLU A 62 1.06 -9.73 -2.96
C GLU A 62 0.16 -10.89 -2.53
N ASP A 63 -0.29 -11.71 -3.47
CA ASP A 63 -0.83 -13.03 -3.15
C ASP A 63 0.28 -14.06 -2.93
N THR A 64 -0.01 -15.05 -2.10
CA THR A 64 0.90 -16.17 -1.79
C THR A 64 0.41 -17.50 -2.35
N THR A 65 -0.66 -17.47 -3.17
CA THR A 65 -1.33 -18.65 -3.74
C THR A 65 -1.56 -18.49 -5.25
N ALA A 66 -0.51 -18.13 -5.99
CA ALA A 66 -0.56 -17.78 -7.41
C ALA A 66 -1.24 -18.82 -8.33
N GLU A 67 -1.25 -20.12 -7.94
CA GLU A 67 -1.90 -21.18 -8.74
C GLU A 67 -3.43 -21.12 -8.73
N CYS A 68 -4.03 -20.48 -7.72
CA CYS A 68 -5.48 -20.47 -7.52
C CYS A 68 -6.05 -19.10 -7.12
N VAL A 69 -5.23 -18.04 -7.12
CA VAL A 69 -5.69 -16.68 -6.81
C VAL A 69 -6.68 -16.19 -7.88
N GLU A 70 -7.74 -15.53 -7.44
CA GLU A 70 -8.76 -14.92 -8.31
C GLU A 70 -8.98 -13.46 -7.90
N TYR A 71 -9.05 -12.57 -8.90
CA TYR A 71 -9.30 -11.14 -8.71
C TYR A 71 -10.49 -10.70 -9.57
N GLU A 72 -11.43 -9.98 -8.97
CA GLU A 72 -12.48 -9.26 -9.67
C GLU A 72 -12.41 -7.78 -9.27
N GLY A 73 -12.13 -6.92 -10.25
CA GLY A 73 -11.88 -5.50 -10.02
C GLY A 73 -12.77 -4.60 -10.87
N TYR A 74 -13.36 -3.58 -10.23
CA TYR A 74 -14.14 -2.53 -10.89
C TYR A 74 -13.41 -1.21 -10.70
N PHE A 75 -12.88 -0.65 -11.79
CA PHE A 75 -12.07 0.58 -11.75
C PHE A 75 -12.69 1.68 -12.61
N ASN A 76 -12.39 2.93 -12.25
CA ASN A 76 -12.68 4.12 -13.04
C ASN A 76 -11.41 4.97 -13.19
N ILE A 77 -11.41 5.87 -14.16
CA ILE A 77 -10.31 6.81 -14.41
C ILE A 77 -10.58 8.10 -13.64
N ALA A 78 -9.55 8.67 -13.03
CA ALA A 78 -9.62 9.99 -12.40
C ALA A 78 -9.25 11.08 -13.41
N ASP A 79 -10.12 12.09 -13.56
CA ASP A 79 -9.89 13.22 -14.47
C ASP A 79 -8.96 14.29 -13.87
N THR A 80 -8.82 14.34 -12.55
CA THR A 80 -8.04 15.37 -11.86
C THR A 80 -7.34 14.79 -10.64
N LEU A 81 -6.07 15.18 -10.45
CA LEU A 81 -5.26 14.83 -9.29
C LEU A 81 -4.99 16.09 -8.46
N PHE A 82 -5.26 16.02 -7.16
CA PHE A 82 -4.92 17.06 -6.21
C PHE A 82 -3.78 16.59 -5.32
N ARG A 83 -2.64 17.30 -5.36
CA ARG A 83 -1.54 17.09 -4.42
C ARG A 83 -1.66 18.07 -3.26
N ILE A 84 -2.13 17.57 -2.13
CA ILE A 84 -2.28 18.34 -0.90
C ILE A 84 -1.07 18.06 0.01
N ASP A 85 -0.54 19.10 0.64
CA ASP A 85 0.54 19.04 1.64
C ASP A 85 1.71 18.12 1.24
N ARG A 86 2.35 18.43 0.11
CA ARG A 86 3.50 17.65 -0.36
C ARG A 86 4.69 17.85 0.61
N PRO A 87 5.29 16.76 1.16
CA PRO A 87 6.49 16.86 1.97
C PRO A 87 7.61 17.60 1.23
N SER A 88 8.32 18.49 1.94
CA SER A 88 9.46 19.23 1.38
C SER A 88 10.71 18.36 1.21
N ALA A 89 10.86 17.33 2.04
CA ALA A 89 11.88 16.30 1.92
C ALA A 89 11.31 15.08 1.20
N VAL A 90 12.08 14.54 0.26
CA VAL A 90 11.75 13.29 -0.42
C VAL A 90 12.40 12.13 0.35
N CYS A 91 11.61 11.09 0.58
CA CYS A 91 12.08 9.81 1.10
C CYS A 91 11.78 8.75 0.02
N ASP A 92 12.79 7.95 -0.34
CA ASP A 92 12.69 6.98 -1.43
C ASP A 92 12.48 5.53 -0.95
N PHE A 93 12.27 5.33 0.36
CA PHE A 93 11.99 4.02 0.96
C PHE A 93 10.64 4.00 1.70
N GLY A 94 10.16 2.81 2.07
CA GLY A 94 8.87 2.64 2.75
C GLY A 94 7.64 2.95 1.88
N LYS A 95 7.81 2.80 0.56
CA LYS A 95 6.75 2.97 -0.45
C LYS A 95 6.17 1.64 -0.93
N ASP A 96 6.53 0.55 -0.27
CA ASP A 96 5.96 -0.78 -0.49
C ASP A 96 4.90 -1.09 0.58
#